data_AF-A0A7C4YLA0-F1
#
_entry.id   AF-A0A7C4YLA0-F1
#
_cell.length_a   1.000
_cell.length_b   1.000
_cell.length_c   1.000
_cell.angle_alpha   90.00
_cell.angle_beta   90.00
_cell.angle_gamma   90.00
#
_symmetry.space_group_name_H-M   'P 1'
#
loop_
_entity.id
_entity.type
_entity.pdbx_description
1 polymer ?
#
loop_
_entity_poly.entity_id
_entity_poly.type
_entity_poly.pdbx_seq_one_letter_code
_entity_poly.pdbx_strand_id
1 'polypeptide(L)'
;MNHIALDKQHDAVKQFVLSLPADSNGTVLELEGRAVACVLPPPSENGEDDEPWTNEKNERRCELIDRKYKGNPLSPAEALELARLQEQMIRYRERVAPLPLEAARRLHQDLLEKAARAQPDNA
;
A
#
# COMPACT_ATOMS: atom_id res chain seq x y z
N MET A 1 -10.96 -4.88 4.85
CA MET A 1 -11.76 -3.65 4.73
C MET A 1 -13.02 -3.99 3.97
N ASN A 2 -14.17 -3.43 4.36
CA ASN A 2 -15.38 -3.55 3.56
C ASN A 2 -15.33 -2.52 2.42
N HIS A 3 -15.46 -2.98 1.18
CA HIS A 3 -15.45 -2.13 0.01
C HIS A 3 -16.89 -1.78 -0.37
N ILE A 4 -17.21 -0.49 -0.43
CA ILE A 4 -18.51 0.01 -0.88
C ILE A 4 -18.31 0.65 -2.25
N ALA A 5 -18.96 0.11 -3.27
CA ALA A 5 -18.94 0.69 -4.61
C ALA A 5 -19.82 1.95 -4.65
N LEU A 6 -19.19 3.12 -4.73
CA LEU A 6 -19.88 4.42 -4.84
C LEU A 6 -20.75 4.51 -6.10
N ASP A 7 -20.35 3.85 -7.19
CA ASP A 7 -21.10 3.86 -8.47
C ASP A 7 -22.52 3.33 -8.34
N LYS A 8 -22.75 2.44 -7.36
CA LYS A 8 -24.06 1.82 -7.08
C LYS A 8 -24.92 2.65 -6.13
N GLN A 9 -24.40 3.77 -5.62
CA GLN A 9 -25.10 4.64 -4.67
C GLN A 9 -25.86 5.77 -5.38
N HIS A 10 -26.77 6.41 -4.66
CA HIS A 10 -27.48 7.59 -5.13
C HIS A 10 -26.50 8.76 -5.38
N ASP A 11 -26.76 9.58 -6.39
CA ASP A 11 -25.83 10.65 -6.80
C ASP A 11 -25.56 11.67 -5.69
N ALA A 12 -26.56 11.94 -4.85
CA ALA A 12 -26.38 12.78 -3.66
C ALA A 12 -25.31 12.24 -2.69
N VAL A 13 -25.22 10.92 -2.52
CA VAL A 13 -24.20 10.28 -1.67
C VAL A 13 -22.82 10.37 -2.32
N LYS A 14 -22.75 10.17 -3.64
CA LYS A 14 -21.50 10.33 -4.40
C LYS A 14 -20.96 11.76 -4.27
N GLN A 15 -21.80 12.75 -4.53
CA GLN A 15 -21.42 14.17 -4.43
C GLN A 15 -20.99 14.54 -3.02
N PHE A 16 -21.72 14.06 -1.99
CA PHE A 16 -21.33 14.27 -0.61
C PHE A 16 -19.93 13.72 -0.32
N VAL A 17 -19.67 12.44 -0.65
CA VAL A 17 -18.37 11.80 -0.38
C VAL A 17 -17.24 12.47 -1.18
N LEU A 18 -17.48 12.85 -2.43
CA LEU A 18 -16.50 13.53 -3.27
C LEU A 18 -16.24 14.99 -2.87
N SER A 19 -17.17 15.61 -2.13
CA SER A 19 -16.99 16.98 -1.61
C SER A 19 -16.20 17.05 -0.31
N LEU A 20 -15.90 15.91 0.31
CA LEU A 20 -15.12 15.87 1.56
C LEU A 20 -13.68 16.35 1.31
N PRO A 21 -13.08 17.08 2.26
CA PRO A 21 -11.67 17.48 2.18
C PRO A 21 -10.76 16.28 1.94
N ALA A 22 -9.92 16.38 0.90
CA ALA A 22 -8.95 15.35 0.53
C ALA A 22 -7.61 15.50 1.30
N ASP A 23 -7.63 16.11 2.48
CA ASP A 23 -6.41 16.29 3.27
C ASP A 23 -5.90 14.96 3.84
N SER A 24 -4.61 14.92 4.16
CA SER A 24 -3.94 13.71 4.66
C SER A 24 -4.44 13.26 6.04
N ASN A 25 -5.18 14.11 6.76
CA ASN A 25 -5.77 13.81 8.07
C ASN A 25 -7.14 13.12 7.95
N GLY A 26 -7.81 13.26 6.82
CA GLY A 26 -9.13 12.72 6.55
C GLY A 26 -10.25 13.48 7.27
N THR A 27 -11.48 13.09 6.94
CA THR A 27 -12.69 13.78 7.40
C THR A 27 -13.46 12.95 8.42
N VAL A 28 -13.72 13.52 9.60
CA VAL A 28 -14.60 12.92 10.60
C VAL A 28 -16.06 13.30 10.29
N LEU A 29 -16.91 12.30 10.17
CA LEU A 29 -18.36 12.48 10.02
C LEU A 29 -19.00 12.40 11.39
N GLU A 30 -19.74 13.44 11.74
CA GLU A 30 -20.48 13.55 12.99
C GLU A 30 -22.00 13.52 12.76
N LEU A 31 -22.71 12.88 13.67
CA LEU A 31 -24.16 12.92 13.74
C LEU A 31 -24.53 13.30 15.18
N GLU A 32 -25.33 14.37 15.32
CA GLU A 32 -25.71 14.91 16.64
C GLU A 32 -24.49 15.28 17.53
N GLY A 33 -23.41 15.77 16.91
CA GLY A 33 -22.17 16.14 17.62
C GLY A 33 -21.33 14.94 18.10
N ARG A 34 -21.66 13.73 17.63
CA ARG A 34 -20.89 12.52 17.92
C ARG A 34 -20.24 11.98 16.65
N ALA A 35 -18.94 11.70 16.72
CA ALA A 35 -18.22 11.03 15.65
C ALA A 35 -18.81 9.63 15.36
N VAL A 36 -19.24 9.40 14.13
CA VAL A 36 -19.84 8.12 13.67
C VAL A 36 -19.01 7.40 12.62
N ALA A 37 -18.21 8.14 11.84
CA ALA A 37 -17.31 7.57 10.85
C ALA A 37 -16.10 8.49 10.61
N CYS A 38 -15.03 7.94 10.07
CA CYS A 38 -13.89 8.70 9.56
C CYS A 38 -13.62 8.24 8.14
N VAL A 39 -13.62 9.18 7.20
CA VAL A 39 -13.29 8.97 5.80
C VAL A 39 -11.86 9.40 5.60
N LEU A 40 -10.99 8.45 5.28
CA LEU A 40 -9.59 8.70 5.03
C LEU A 40 -9.32 8.64 3.52
N PRO A 41 -8.40 9.48 2.99
CA PRO A 41 -8.03 9.38 1.59
C PRO A 41 -7.44 7.99 1.30
N PRO A 42 -7.71 7.40 0.13
CA PRO A 42 -7.01 6.19 -0.28
C PRO A 42 -5.49 6.44 -0.27
N PRO A 43 -4.66 5.40 -0.06
CA PRO A 43 -3.23 5.53 -0.29
C PRO A 43 -3.01 5.93 -1.77
N SER A 44 -2.17 6.93 -2.02
CA SER A 44 -1.92 7.44 -3.36
C SER A 44 -1.25 6.37 -4.23
N GLU A 45 -1.98 5.82 -5.20
CA GLU A 45 -1.44 4.88 -6.19
C GLU A 45 -0.37 5.55 -7.07
N ASN A 46 -0.51 6.87 -7.28
CA ASN A 46 0.50 7.70 -7.92
C ASN A 46 1.47 8.22 -6.87
N GLY A 47 2.75 8.22 -7.20
CA GLY A 47 3.89 8.62 -6.36
C GLY A 47 3.89 10.02 -5.75
N GLU A 48 2.76 10.72 -5.64
CA GLU A 48 2.68 12.14 -5.28
C GLU A 48 3.09 12.47 -3.84
N ASP A 49 3.26 11.48 -2.96
CA ASP A 49 4.14 11.63 -1.79
C ASP A 49 5.61 11.50 -2.26
N ASP A 50 6.07 12.51 -2.99
CA ASP A 50 7.45 12.65 -3.50
C ASP A 50 8.44 13.00 -2.37
N GLU A 51 7.98 13.00 -1.12
CA GLU A 51 8.83 13.21 0.04
C GLU A 51 9.87 12.10 0.16
N PRO A 52 11.16 12.45 0.34
CA PRO A 52 12.23 11.49 0.55
C PRO A 52 11.89 10.52 1.70
N TRP A 53 12.28 9.26 1.54
CA TRP A 53 12.25 8.31 2.64
C TRP A 53 13.29 8.70 3.69
N THR A 54 12.88 8.92 4.94
CA THR A 54 13.74 9.36 6.03
C THR A 54 13.80 8.37 7.20
N ASN A 55 14.72 8.59 8.13
CA ASN A 55 14.86 7.77 9.32
C ASN A 55 13.64 7.90 10.24
N GLU A 56 13.05 9.10 10.35
CA GLU A 56 11.86 9.37 11.15
C GLU A 56 10.65 8.58 10.61
N LYS A 57 10.48 8.52 9.28
CA LYS A 57 9.45 7.67 8.64
C LYS A 57 9.67 6.20 8.95
N ASN A 58 10.93 5.75 8.95
CA ASN A 58 11.26 4.36 9.28
C ASN A 58 11.02 4.03 10.76
N GLU A 59 11.35 4.94 11.67
CA GLU A 59 11.08 4.81 13.11
C GLU A 59 9.58 4.73 13.36
N ARG A 60 8.80 5.66 12.79
CA ARG A 60 7.34 5.64 12.89
C ARG A 60 6.73 4.35 12.35
N ARG A 61 7.22 3.85 11.21
CA ARG A 61 6.79 2.56 10.65
C ARG A 61 7.07 1.41 11.63
N CYS A 62 8.25 1.38 12.26
CA CYS A 62 8.60 0.37 13.26
C CYS A 62 7.70 0.45 14.49
N GLU A 63 7.40 1.65 15.00
CA GLU A 63 6.47 1.83 16.13
C GLU A 63 5.08 1.25 15.86
N LEU A 64 4.54 1.52 14.66
CA LEU A 64 3.22 1.02 14.24
C LEU A 64 3.21 -0.50 14.10
N ILE A 65 4.30 -1.09 13.58
CA ILE A 65 4.47 -2.55 13.50
C ILE A 65 4.53 -3.15 14.90
N ASP A 66 5.36 -2.60 15.78
CA ASP A 66 5.47 -3.05 17.15
C ASP A 66 4.12 -2.99 17.87
N ARG A 67 3.37 -1.89 17.70
CA ARG A 67 2.03 -1.74 18.30
C ARG A 67 1.07 -2.81 17.81
N LYS A 68 1.06 -3.07 16.49
CA LYS A 68 0.24 -4.12 15.86
C LYS A 68 0.50 -5.51 16.46
N TYR A 69 1.73 -5.81 16.86
CA TYR A 69 2.12 -7.11 17.41
C TYR A 69 2.15 -7.17 18.95
N LYS A 70 2.15 -6.03 19.66
CA LYS A 70 2.09 -5.95 21.13
C LYS A 70 0.70 -6.25 21.72
N GLY A 71 -0.27 -6.66 20.91
CA GLY A 71 -1.60 -7.09 21.34
C GLY A 71 -2.69 -6.02 21.28
N ASN A 72 -2.37 -4.78 20.91
CA ASN A 72 -3.36 -3.74 20.65
C ASN A 72 -3.63 -3.65 19.13
N PRO A 73 -4.90 -3.76 18.69
CA PRO A 73 -5.23 -3.55 17.29
C PRO A 73 -4.94 -2.08 16.91
N LEU A 74 -4.30 -1.88 15.75
CA LEU A 74 -4.17 -0.54 15.18
C LEU A 74 -5.54 0.06 14.92
N SER A 75 -5.71 1.35 15.21
CA SER A 75 -6.86 2.11 14.73
C SER A 75 -6.88 2.11 13.19
N PRO A 76 -8.05 2.33 12.56
CA PRO A 76 -8.14 2.40 11.11
C PRO A 76 -7.20 3.45 10.49
N ALA A 77 -7.01 4.60 11.17
CA ALA A 77 -6.10 5.64 10.75
C ALA A 77 -4.63 5.20 10.83
N GLU A 78 -4.21 4.56 11.92
CA GLU A 78 -2.86 4.00 12.06
C GLU A 78 -2.58 2.87 11.08
N ALA A 79 -3.59 2.04 10.77
CA ALA A 79 -3.45 0.99 9.78
C ALA A 79 -3.25 1.56 8.37
N LEU A 80 -3.93 2.67 8.05
CA LEU A 80 -3.73 3.38 6.78
C LEU A 80 -2.37 4.09 6.74
N GLU A 81 -1.97 4.74 7.83
CA GLU A 81 -0.65 5.36 7.98
C GLU A 81 0.46 4.32 7.75
N LEU A 82 0.34 3.16 8.39
CA LEU A 82 1.28 2.05 8.20
C LEU A 82 1.30 1.58 6.75
N ALA A 83 0.15 1.44 6.09
CA ALA A 83 0.08 1.03 4.69
C ALA A 83 0.81 2.04 3.77
N ARG A 84 0.57 3.35 3.96
CA ARG A 84 1.27 4.42 3.22
C ARG A 84 2.79 4.37 3.45
N LEU A 85 3.24 4.24 4.70
CA LEU A 85 4.66 4.15 5.04
C LEU A 85 5.32 2.88 4.45
N GLN A 86 4.60 1.75 4.41
CA GLN A 86 5.09 0.52 3.80
C GLN A 86 5.26 0.67 2.29
N GLU A 87 4.32 1.34 1.61
CA GLU A 87 4.42 1.60 0.17
C GLU A 87 5.59 2.52 -0.18
N GLN A 88 5.75 3.64 0.55
CA GLN A 88 6.90 4.55 0.40
C GLN A 88 8.23 3.81 0.62
N MET A 89 8.32 2.93 1.62
CA MET A 89 9.50 2.13 1.90
C MET A 89 9.85 1.16 0.75
N ILE A 90 8.85 0.51 0.14
CA ILE A 90 9.05 -0.39 -1.00
C ILE A 90 9.60 0.38 -2.20
N ARG A 91 8.98 1.52 -2.55
CA ARG A 91 9.44 2.37 -3.66
C ARG A 91 10.87 2.87 -3.44
N TYR A 92 11.19 3.28 -2.21
CA TYR A 92 12.55 3.67 -1.83
C TYR A 92 13.54 2.50 -1.99
N ARG A 93 13.19 1.32 -1.47
CA ARG A 93 14.03 0.10 -1.59
C ARG A 93 14.30 -0.26 -3.04
N GLU A 94 13.29 -0.21 -3.90
CA GLU A 94 13.45 -0.50 -5.33
C GLU A 94 14.41 0.49 -6.01
N ARG A 95 14.43 1.75 -5.58
CA ARG A 95 15.34 2.79 -6.09
C ARG A 95 16.77 2.61 -5.60
N VAL A 96 16.98 2.33 -4.31
CA VAL A 96 18.34 2.30 -3.71
C VAL A 96 19.00 0.92 -3.72
N ALA A 97 18.20 -0.15 -3.78
CA ALA A 97 18.67 -1.53 -3.79
C ALA A 97 17.87 -2.35 -4.82
N PRO A 98 17.95 -2.00 -6.11
CA PRO A 98 17.29 -2.77 -7.15
C PRO A 98 17.79 -4.21 -7.12
N LEU A 99 16.88 -5.16 -7.23
CA LEU A 99 17.24 -6.58 -7.26
C LEU A 99 18.11 -6.84 -8.51
N PRO A 100 19.31 -7.43 -8.37
CA PRO A 100 20.16 -7.76 -9.52
C PRO A 100 19.64 -9.02 -10.22
N LEU A 101 18.43 -8.93 -10.79
CA LEU A 101 17.72 -10.05 -11.42
C LEU A 101 18.38 -10.52 -12.72
N GLU A 102 19.34 -9.78 -13.27
CA GLU A 102 20.02 -10.18 -14.51
C GLU A 102 20.72 -11.53 -14.38
N ALA A 103 21.44 -11.77 -13.28
CA ALA A 103 22.12 -13.04 -13.07
C ALA A 103 21.11 -14.19 -12.94
N ALA A 104 19.99 -13.95 -12.24
CA ALA A 104 18.91 -14.93 -12.11
C ALA A 104 18.22 -15.23 -13.45
N ARG A 105 17.99 -14.21 -14.29
CA ARG A 105 17.43 -14.37 -15.64
C ARG A 105 18.34 -15.17 -16.55
N ARG A 106 19.66 -14.88 -16.54
CA ARG A 106 20.65 -15.64 -17.32
C ARG A 106 20.69 -17.10 -16.89
N LEU A 107 20.75 -17.37 -15.59
CA LEU A 107 20.73 -18.73 -15.06
C LEU A 107 19.44 -19.47 -15.46
N HIS A 108 18.29 -18.81 -15.44
CA HIS A 108 17.03 -19.42 -15.85
C HIS A 108 17.05 -19.82 -17.34
N GLN A 109 17.57 -18.97 -18.21
CA GLN A 109 17.74 -19.28 -19.64
C GLN A 109 18.68 -20.47 -19.85
N ASP A 110 19.83 -20.49 -19.19
CA ASP A 110 20.78 -21.61 -19.27
C ASP A 110 20.16 -22.94 -18.84
N LEU A 111 19.32 -22.92 -17.80
CA LEU A 111 18.62 -24.11 -17.31
C LEU A 111 17.56 -24.59 -18.30
N LEU A 112 16.81 -23.68 -18.95
CA LEU A 112 15.85 -24.02 -20.00
C LEU A 112 16.55 -24.65 -21.21
N GLU A 113 17.69 -24.09 -21.64
CA GLU A 113 18.47 -24.65 -22.74
C GLU A 113 19.01 -26.05 -22.42
N LYS A 114 19.51 -26.25 -21.19
CA LYS A 114 19.97 -27.58 -20.74
C LYS A 114 18.83 -28.59 -20.68
N ALA A 115 17.66 -28.19 -20.18
CA ALA A 115 16.48 -29.05 -20.14
C ALA A 115 16.01 -29.45 -21.54
N ALA A 116 15.99 -28.51 -22.49
CA ALA A 116 15.65 -28.79 -23.88
C ALA A 116 16.65 -29.74 -24.55
N ARG A 117 17.95 -29.61 -24.28
CA ARG A 117 18.98 -30.54 -24.78
C ARG A 117 18.92 -31.92 -24.14
N ALA A 118 18.44 -32.02 -22.90
CA ALA A 118 18.31 -33.27 -22.16
C ALA A 118 17.02 -34.06 -22.51
N GLN A 119 16.08 -33.45 -23.22
CA GLN A 119 14.93 -34.12 -23.81
C GLN A 119 15.14 -34.30 -25.33
N PRO A 120 15.96 -35.26 -25.80
CA PRO A 120 15.78 -35.76 -27.14
C PRO A 120 14.46 -36.55 -27.16
N ASP A 121 13.65 -36.31 -28.18
CA ASP A 121 12.41 -37.00 -28.55
C ASP A 121 12.19 -38.35 -27.85
N ASN A 122 11.21 -38.41 -26.94
CA ASN A 122 10.44 -39.63 -26.74
C ASN A 122 9.51 -39.77 -27.96
N ALA A 123 10.05 -40.30 -29.06
CA ALA A 123 9.32 -40.80 -30.22
C ALA A 123 9.71 -42.26 -30.48
#